data_AF-A0A151JAE6-F1
#
_entry.id   AF-A0A151JAE6-F1
#
_cell.length_a   1.000
_cell.length_b   1.000
_cell.length_c   1.000
_cell.angle_alpha   90.00
_cell.angle_beta   90.00
_cell.angle_gamma   90.00
#
_symmetry.space_group_name_H-M   'P 1'
#
loop_
_entity.id
_entity.type
_entity.pdbx_description
1 polymer ?
#
loop_
_entity_poly.entity_id
_entity_poly.type
_entity_poly.pdbx_seq_one_letter_code
_entity_poly.pdbx_strand_id
1 'polypeptide(L)' 'MADAAARQLQYEYKANSNLVLQADVRLIERRSRDEATGEVMSLVGKLDGTRMGDRAQRTKPGKAEERKVK' A
#
# COMPACT_ATOMS: atom_id res chain seq x y z
N MET A 1 3.07 56.43 -1.97
CA MET A 1 4.21 55.48 -1.99
C MET A 1 4.04 54.26 -1.06
N ALA A 2 3.08 54.22 -0.13
CA ALA A 2 2.86 53.06 0.75
C ALA A 2 2.23 51.84 0.04
N ASP A 3 1.37 52.09 -0.94
CA ASP A 3 0.58 51.06 -1.63
C ASP A 3 1.43 50.19 -2.58
N ALA A 4 2.58 50.72 -3.04
CA ALA A 4 3.54 49.99 -3.85
C ALA A 4 4.38 49.01 -3.01
N ALA A 5 4.75 49.40 -1.78
CA ALA A 5 5.50 48.56 -0.85
C ALA A 5 4.65 47.37 -0.37
N ALA A 6 3.36 47.60 -0.09
CA ALA A 6 2.42 46.54 0.28
C ALA A 6 2.24 45.50 -0.83
N ARG A 7 2.22 45.93 -2.10
CA ARG A 7 2.13 45.04 -3.26
C ARG A 7 3.43 44.24 -3.47
N GLN A 8 4.59 44.82 -3.17
CA GLN A 8 5.87 44.10 -3.22
C GLN A 8 5.98 43.02 -2.13
N LEU A 9 5.49 43.31 -0.92
CA LEU A 9 5.44 42.33 0.18
C LEU A 9 4.54 41.13 -0.13
N GLN A 10 3.47 41.31 -0.92
CA GLN A 10 2.55 40.23 -1.30
C GLN A 10 3.17 39.20 -2.24
N TYR A 11 4.19 39.58 -3.03
CA TYR A 11 4.92 38.68 -3.92
C TYR A 11 6.32 38.33 -3.40
N GLU A 12 6.67 38.79 -2.19
CA GLU A 12 7.87 38.33 -1.50
C GLU A 12 7.70 36.85 -1.14
N TYR A 13 8.20 35.97 -2.01
CA TYR A 13 8.53 34.60 -1.64
C TYR A 13 9.80 34.63 -0.79
N LYS A 14 9.67 35.15 0.44
CA LYS A 14 10.65 34.98 1.51
C LYS A 14 10.59 33.52 1.95
N ALA A 15 11.24 32.68 1.17
CA ALA A 15 11.65 31.31 1.50
C ALA A 15 10.89 30.69 2.67
N ASN A 16 9.72 30.11 2.41
CA ASN A 16 9.19 29.05 3.25
C ASN A 16 10.14 27.85 3.10
N SER A 17 11.27 27.91 3.80
CA SER A 17 12.08 26.73 4.04
C SER A 17 11.27 25.86 5.00
N ASN A 18 10.36 25.07 4.44
CA ASN A 18 9.75 23.98 5.18
C ASN A 18 10.92 23.10 5.64
N LEU A 19 11.28 23.19 6.92
CA LEU A 19 12.21 22.26 7.52
C LEU A 19 11.51 20.90 7.47
N VAL A 20 11.71 20.17 6.39
CA VAL A 20 11.44 18.74 6.36
C VAL A 20 12.41 18.19 7.37
N LEU A 21 11.92 17.92 8.58
CA LEU A 21 12.63 17.14 9.59
C LEU A 21 12.93 15.80 8.94
N GLN A 22 14.10 15.68 8.30
CA GLN A 22 14.63 14.41 7.89
C GLN A 22 14.78 13.62 9.17
N ALA A 23 13.87 12.68 9.40
CA ALA A 23 14.01 11.71 10.48
C ALA A 23 15.41 11.10 10.36
N ASP A 24 16.16 11.06 11.46
CA ASP A 24 17.51 10.51 11.46
C ASP A 24 17.44 9.00 11.19
N VAL A 25 17.60 8.65 9.91
CA VAL A 25 17.50 7.28 9.40
C VAL A 25 18.59 6.36 9.96
N ARG A 26 19.56 6.90 10.70
CA ARG A 26 20.61 6.14 11.37
C ARG A 26 20.10 5.40 12.59
N LEU A 27 19.04 5.90 13.24
CA LEU A 27 18.40 5.28 14.40
C LEU A 27 17.29 4.29 14.01
N ILE A 28 16.94 4.23 12.72
CA ILE A 28 16.05 3.20 12.18
C ILE A 28 16.92 1.96 11.94
N GLU A 29 16.74 0.93 12.75
CA GLU A 29 17.32 -0.38 12.47
C GLU A 29 16.94 -0.76 11.04
N ARG A 30 17.94 -0.83 10.15
CA ARG A 30 17.73 -1.29 8.80
C ARG A 30 17.32 -2.75 8.91
N ARG A 31 16.03 -3.03 8.68
CA ARG A 31 15.51 -4.40 8.62
C ARG A 31 16.48 -5.26 7.79
N SER A 32 16.86 -6.39 8.35
CA SER A 32 17.76 -7.32 7.67
C SER A 32 17.13 -7.73 6.35
N ARG A 33 17.94 -7.85 5.28
CA ARG A 33 17.44 -8.24 3.95
C ARG A 33 16.67 -9.56 3.97
N ASP A 34 16.97 -10.41 4.94
CA ASP A 34 16.44 -11.77 5.05
C ASP A 34 15.32 -11.90 6.09
N GLU A 35 14.79 -10.78 6.60
CA GLU A 35 13.66 -10.79 7.53
C GLU A 35 12.35 -11.11 6.78
N ALA A 36 11.55 -12.03 7.33
CA ALA A 36 10.26 -12.39 6.75
C ALA A 36 9.25 -11.22 6.90
N THR A 37 9.19 -10.35 5.90
CA THR A 37 8.37 -9.12 5.89
C THR A 37 6.86 -9.36 5.86
N GLY A 38 6.43 -10.60 5.61
CA GLY A 38 5.01 -10.93 5.41
C GLY A 38 4.43 -10.35 4.12
N GLU A 39 5.25 -9.75 3.26
CA GLU A 39 4.82 -9.17 1.98
C GLU A 39 4.48 -10.27 0.98
N VAL A 40 3.43 -10.06 0.20
CA VAL A 40 3.02 -11.01 -0.84
C VAL A 40 4.05 -10.99 -1.96
N MET A 41 4.66 -12.14 -2.23
CA MET A 41 5.61 -12.29 -3.32
C MET A 41 4.94 -12.74 -4.62
N SER A 42 5.57 -12.43 -5.75
CA SER A 42 5.18 -12.98 -7.05
C SER A 42 5.20 -14.51 -7.05
N LEU A 43 4.25 -15.08 -7.79
CA LEU A 43 4.08 -16.52 -8.02
C LEU A 43 4.89 -17.04 -9.23
N VAL A 44 5.55 -16.16 -10.00
CA VAL A 44 6.38 -16.56 -11.14
C VAL A 44 7.49 -17.52 -10.66
N GLY A 45 7.58 -18.71 -11.26
CA GLY A 45 8.52 -19.76 -10.87
C GLY A 45 8.21 -20.46 -9.54
N LYS A 46 7.04 -20.21 -8.93
CA LYS A 46 6.58 -20.86 -7.67
C LYS A 46 5.33 -21.71 -7.86
N LEU A 47 4.84 -21.84 -9.08
CA LEU A 47 3.64 -22.62 -9.42
C LEU A 47 3.97 -24.07 -9.81
N ASP A 48 5.24 -24.45 -9.78
CA ASP A 48 5.69 -25.81 -10.12
C ASP A 48 5.01 -26.84 -9.20
N GLY A 49 4.31 -27.79 -9.81
CA GLY A 49 3.55 -28.82 -9.08
C GLY A 49 2.11 -28.45 -8.74
N THR A 50 1.65 -27.23 -9.03
CA THR A 50 0.23 -26.84 -8.89
C THR A 50 -0.38 -26.58 -10.27
N ARG A 51 -1.61 -27.07 -10.48
CA ARG A 51 -2.37 -26.79 -11.70
C ARG A 51 -3.55 -25.89 -11.39
N MET A 52 -3.99 -25.14 -12.40
CA MET A 52 -5.24 -24.41 -12.31
C MET A 52 -6.37 -25.41 -12.03
N GLY A 53 -7.12 -25.19 -10.95
CA GLY A 53 -8.24 -26.05 -10.57
C GLY A 53 -7.89 -27.26 -9.70
N ASP A 54 -6.62 -27.47 -9.32
CA ASP A 54 -6.17 -28.64 -8.55
C ASP A 54 -6.92 -28.81 -7.21
N ARG A 55 -7.33 -27.71 -6.58
CA ARG A 55 -8.14 -27.70 -5.35
C ARG A 55 -9.52 -27.06 -5.52
N ALA A 56 -10.00 -26.91 -6.75
CA ALA A 56 -11.31 -26.30 -6.99
C ALA A 56 -12.43 -27.26 -6.53
N GLN A 57 -13.23 -26.83 -5.56
CA GLN A 57 -14.37 -27.58 -5.07
C GLN A 57 -15.68 -27.00 -5.62
N ARG A 58 -16.56 -27.87 -6.11
CA ARG A 58 -17.93 -27.49 -6.49
C ARG A 58 -18.84 -27.67 -5.29
N THR A 59 -19.48 -26.60 -4.86
CA THR A 59 -20.47 -26.67 -3.78
C THR A 59 -21.84 -27.04 -4.34
N LYS A 60 -22.61 -27.81 -3.58
CA LYS A 60 -24.05 -28.01 -3.86
C LYS A 60 -24.82 -26.81 -3.28
N PRO A 61 -25.94 -26.39 -3.92
CA PRO A 61 -26.77 -25.34 -3.36
C PRO A 61 -27.28 -25.75 -1.97
N GLY A 62 -26.99 -24.93 -0.96
CA GLY A 62 -27.53 -25.12 0.37
C GLY A 62 -29.06 -25.11 0.31
N LYS A 63 -29.70 -26.06 1.01
CA LYS A 63 -31.17 -26.24 1.05
C LYS A 63 -31.82 -26.86 -0.20
N ALA A 64 -31.04 -27.53 -1.05
CA ALA A 64 -31.61 -28.26 -2.20
C ALA A 64 -32.68 -29.29 -1.79
N GLU A 65 -32.49 -29.96 -0.65
CA GLU A 65 -33.44 -30.95 -0.15
C GLU A 65 -34.67 -30.30 0.51
N GLU A 66 -34.50 -29.20 1.25
CA GLU A 66 -35.64 -28.45 1.84
C GLU A 66 -36.59 -27.87 0.78
N ARG A 67 -36.08 -27.56 -0.43
CA ARG A 67 -36.89 -27.05 -1.54
C ARG A 67 -37.61 -28.12 -2.35
N LYS A 68 -37.20 -29.39 -2.27
CA LYS A 68 -37.86 -30.50 -2.95
C LYS A 68 -39.09 -31.03 -2.19
N VAL A 69 -39.12 -30.78 -0.87
CA VAL A 69 -40.16 -31.29 0.04
C VAL A 69 -41.33 -30.30 0.17
N LYS A 70 -41.19 -29.08 -0.34
CA LYS A 70 -42.20 -28.01 -0.27
C LYS A 70 -42.98 -27.92 -1.56
#